data_AF-A0A6L4AZ74-F1
#
_entry.id   AF-A0A6L4AZ74-F1
#
_cell.length_a   1.000
_cell.length_b   1.000
_cell.length_c   1.000
_cell.angle_alpha   90.00
_cell.angle_beta   90.00
_cell.angle_gamma   90.00
#
_symmetry.space_group_name_H-M   'P 1'
#
loop_
_entity.id
_entity.type
_entity.pdbx_description
1 polymer ?
#
loop_
_entity_poly.entity_id
_entity_poly.type
_entity_poly.pdbx_seq_one_letter_code
_entity_poly.pdbx_strand_id
1 'polypeptide(L)' 'MARELVQVYVIQCKSTGEFLREDLTYSRLLAEAGRLHDVQEASETAQFNLDYDYAISTFFEYERVQRINY' A
#
# COMPACT_ATOMS: atom_id res chain seq x y z
N MET A 1 16.31 -19.07 -0.68
CA MET A 1 14.93 -18.67 -0.38
C MET A 1 14.34 -18.07 -1.65
N ALA A 2 13.21 -18.56 -2.13
CA ALA A 2 12.56 -17.99 -3.31
C ALA A 2 11.97 -16.62 -2.95
N ARG A 3 12.18 -15.63 -3.81
CA ARG A 3 11.50 -14.33 -3.75
C ARG A 3 10.58 -14.25 -4.94
N GLU A 4 9.36 -13.84 -4.71
CA GLU A 4 8.39 -13.57 -5.78
C GLU A 4 8.18 -12.06 -5.89
N LEU A 5 7.97 -11.61 -7.12
CA LEU A 5 7.61 -10.23 -7.39
C LEU A 5 6.09 -10.10 -7.17
N VAL A 6 5.71 -9.35 -6.15
CA VAL A 6 4.32 -9.15 -5.75
C VAL A 6 3.92 -7.72 -6.08
N GLN A 7 2.73 -7.55 -6.64
CA GLN A 7 2.16 -6.24 -6.89
C GLN A 7 1.55 -5.71 -5.59
N VAL A 8 1.84 -4.45 -5.29
CA VAL A 8 1.31 -3.74 -4.12
C VAL A 8 0.77 -2.37 -4.51
N TYR A 9 -0.18 -1.88 -3.71
CA TYR A 9 -0.80 -0.58 -3.85
C TYR A 9 -0.52 0.23 -2.59
N VAL A 10 -0.21 1.51 -2.77
CA VAL A 10 -0.04 2.47 -1.67
C VAL A 10 -0.94 3.68 -1.92
N ILE A 11 -1.41 4.28 -0.84
CA ILE A 11 -2.32 5.43 -0.87
C ILE A 11 -1.53 6.68 -0.48
N GLN A 12 -1.66 7.76 -1.26
CA GLN A 12 -1.03 9.04 -1.01
C GLN A 12 -2.10 10.15 -0.96
N CYS A 13 -2.05 11.00 0.06
CA CYS A 13 -2.84 12.22 0.13
C CYS A 13 -2.34 13.23 -0.90
N LYS A 14 -3.20 13.77 -1.78
CA LYS A 14 -2.75 14.69 -2.84
C LYS A 14 -2.36 16.05 -2.28
N SER A 15 -3.09 16.56 -1.28
CA SER A 15 -2.85 17.89 -0.73
C SER A 15 -1.55 17.98 0.08
N THR A 16 -1.21 16.94 0.84
CA THR A 16 0.00 16.93 1.70
C THR A 16 1.17 16.18 1.08
N GLY A 17 0.92 15.30 0.12
CA GLY A 17 1.91 14.38 -0.45
C GLY A 17 2.30 13.23 0.49
N GLU A 18 1.61 13.08 1.64
CA GLU A 18 1.90 12.06 2.63
C GLU A 18 1.25 10.72 2.25
N PHE A 19 1.95 9.64 2.53
CA PHE A 19 1.46 8.28 2.38
C PHE A 19 0.67 7.84 3.61
N LEU A 20 -0.40 7.09 3.38
CA LEU A 20 -1.14 6.41 4.42
C LEU A 20 -0.37 5.14 4.85
N ARG A 21 -0.19 4.98 6.16
CA ARG A 21 0.46 3.83 6.79
C ARG A 21 -0.57 2.74 7.13
N GLU A 22 -0.11 1.53 7.45
CA GLU A 22 -1.00 0.42 7.86
C GLU A 22 -1.81 0.74 9.13
N ASP A 23 -1.25 1.57 10.01
CA ASP A 23 -1.90 2.05 11.23
C ASP A 23 -2.83 3.26 10.99
N LEU A 24 -3.10 3.62 9.73
CA LEU A 24 -3.89 4.77 9.28
C LEU A 24 -3.31 6.13 9.67
N THR A 25 -2.06 6.19 10.13
CA THR A 25 -1.34 7.46 10.30
C THR A 25 -0.62 7.86 9.00
N TYR A 26 -0.05 9.07 8.97
CA TYR A 26 0.59 9.64 7.77
C TYR A 26 2.11 9.62 7.89
N SER A 27 2.80 9.38 6.77
CA SER A 27 4.25 9.58 6.66
C SER A 27 4.65 10.12 5.30
N ARG A 28 5.72 10.90 5.26
CA ARG A 28 6.32 11.40 4.01
C ARG A 28 7.21 10.37 3.31
N LEU A 29 7.47 9.24 3.96
CA LEU A 29 8.38 8.22 3.46
C LEU A 29 7.58 7.06 2.85
N LEU A 30 7.80 6.81 1.55
CA LEU A 30 7.21 5.66 0.86
C LEU A 30 7.56 4.32 1.53
N ALA A 31 8.77 4.22 2.11
CA ALA A 31 9.21 3.03 2.84
C ALA A 31 8.29 2.66 4.02
N GLU A 32 7.60 3.65 4.60
CA GLU A 32 6.68 3.50 5.73
C GLU A 32 5.22 3.40 5.31
N ALA A 33 4.90 3.56 4.02
CA ALA A 33 3.55 3.45 3.50
C ALA A 33 2.96 2.06 3.76
N GLY A 34 1.65 1.98 3.96
CA GLY A 34 0.95 0.70 4.03
C GLY A 34 0.91 0.04 2.66
N ARG A 35 1.12 -1.28 2.62
CA ARG A 35 1.06 -2.08 1.40
C ARG A 35 -0.27 -2.80 1.37
N LEU A 36 -1.03 -2.58 0.31
CA LEU A 36 -2.24 -3.33 0.04
C LEU A 36 -2.01 -4.21 -1.19
N HIS A 37 -2.53 -5.42 -1.18
CA HIS A 37 -2.35 -6.37 -2.29
C HIS A 37 -3.56 -6.44 -3.22
N ASP A 38 -4.66 -5.82 -2.80
CA ASP A 38 -5.90 -5.74 -3.56
C ASP A 38 -6.24 -4.28 -3.88
N VAL A 39 -6.62 -4.02 -5.13
CA VAL A 39 -6.91 -2.66 -5.61
C VAL A 39 -8.24 -2.14 -5.08
N GLN A 40 -9.22 -3.02 -4.86
CA GLN A 40 -10.52 -2.68 -4.30
C GLN A 40 -10.36 -2.29 -2.83
N GLU A 41 -9.57 -3.05 -2.08
CA GLU A 41 -9.21 -2.73 -0.69
C GLU A 41 -8.49 -1.37 -0.60
N ALA A 42 -7.58 -1.08 -1.53
CA ALA A 42 -6.91 0.22 -1.60
C ALA A 42 -7.88 1.36 -1.90
N SER A 43 -8.81 1.15 -2.83
CA SER A 43 -9.84 2.15 -3.17
C SER A 43 -10.77 2.44 -1.99
N GLU A 44 -11.26 1.40 -1.31
CA GLU A 44 -12.14 1.53 -0.16
C GLU A 44 -11.44 2.23 0.99
N THR A 45 -10.23 1.79 1.33
CA THR A 45 -9.41 2.40 2.40
C THR A 45 -9.15 3.88 2.11
N ALA A 46 -8.80 4.22 0.87
CA ALA A 46 -8.54 5.60 0.47
C ALA A 46 -9.79 6.46 0.57
N GLN A 47 -10.95 5.95 0.11
CA GLN A 47 -12.22 6.66 0.19
C GLN A 47 -12.65 6.91 1.65
N PHE A 48 -12.51 5.91 2.53
CA PHE A 48 -12.92 6.06 3.93
C PHE A 48 -12.04 7.02 4.74
N ASN A 49 -10.77 7.18 4.37
CA ASN A 49 -9.81 7.98 5.16
C ASN A 49 -9.49 9.35 4.54
N LEU A 50 -9.57 9.48 3.22
CA LEU A 50 -9.13 10.68 2.47
C LEU A 50 -10.22 11.26 1.56
N ASP A 51 -11.41 10.65 1.52
CA ASP A 51 -12.54 11.07 0.68
C ASP A 51 -12.17 11.18 -0.81
N TYR A 52 -11.89 12.38 -1.32
CA TYR A 52 -11.44 12.61 -2.71
C TYR A 52 -9.97 13.04 -2.85
N ASP A 53 -9.28 13.23 -1.74
CA ASP A 53 -7.92 13.76 -1.66
C ASP A 53 -6.85 12.66 -1.69
N TYR A 54 -7.04 11.64 -2.52
CA TYR A 54 -6.14 10.49 -2.58
C TYR A 54 -5.70 10.10 -4.00
N ALA A 55 -4.45 9.67 -4.12
CA ALA A 55 -3.93 8.97 -5.28
C ALA A 55 -3.51 7.56 -4.85
N ILE A 56 -3.81 6.57 -5.69
CA ILE A 56 -3.34 5.19 -5.50
C ILE A 56 -2.22 4.95 -6.50
N SER A 57 -1.09 4.49 -6.00
CA SER A 57 0.08 4.15 -6.82
C SER A 57 0.36 2.66 -6.70
N THR A 58 0.72 2.05 -7.83
CA THR A 58 1.04 0.62 -7.92
C THR A 58 2.54 0.42 -8.01
N PHE A 59 3.06 -0.52 -7.23
CA PHE A 59 4.46 -0.92 -7.19
C PHE A 59 4.61 -2.44 -7.29
N PHE A 60 5.83 -2.88 -7.59
CA PHE A 60 6.21 -4.29 -7.53
C PHE A 60 7.33 -4.44 -6.50
N GLU A 61 7.10 -5.28 -5.49
CA GLU A 61 8.03 -5.54 -4.41
C GLU A 61 8.46 -7.03 -4.40
N TYR A 62 9.67 -7.32 -3.92
CA TYR A 62 10.14 -8.70 -3.76
C TYR A 62 9.79 -9.22 -2.37
N GLU A 63 8.85 -10.15 -2.30
CA GLU A 63 8.45 -10.76 -1.03
C GLU A 63 9.04 -12.16 -0.83
N ARG A 64 9.23 -12.54 0.45
CA ARG A 64 9.69 -13.89 0.79
C ARG A 64 8.52 -14.85 0.72
N VAL A 65 8.59 -15.81 -0.20
CA VAL A 65 7.61 -16.89 -0.26
C VAL A 65 7.88 -17.86 0.89
N GLN A 66 7.01 -17.88 1.90
CA GLN A 66 6.94 -19.01 2.84
C GLN A 66 6.11 -20.10 2.19
N ARG A 67 6.75 -21.05 1.51
CA ARG A 67 6.06 -22.28 1.10
C ARG A 67 5.77 -23.10 2.35
N ILE A 68 4.52 -23.08 2.80
CA ILE A 68 4.02 -24.05 3.77
C ILE A 68 3.81 -25.35 2.98
N ASN A 69 4.72 -26.31 3.14
CA ASN A 69 4.52 -27.66 2.62
C ASN A 69 3.42 -28.32 3.46
N TYR A 70 2.28 -28.64 2.82
CA TYR A 70 1.27 -29.54 3.37
C TYR A 70 1.74 -30.99 3.30
#